data_AF-A0A645EG75-F1
#
_entry.id   AF-A0A645EG75-F1
#
_cell.length_a   1.000
_cell.length_b   1.000
_cell.length_c   1.000
_cell.angle_alpha   90.00
_cell.angle_beta   90.00
_cell.angle_gamma   90.00
#
_symmetry.space_group_name_H-M   'P 1'
#
loop_
_entity.id
_entity.type
_entity.pdbx_description
1 polymer ?
#
loop_
_entity_poly.entity_id
_entity_poly.type
_entity_poly.pdbx_seq_one_letter_code
_entity_poly.pdbx_strand_id
1 'polypeptide(L)' 'MLPAFLADRDPVLSRVLPQEALFTRTFWMSMPQEAKQVARIQAVWNLLKDVAHREGRLLRPDAEGKR' A
#
# COMPACT_ATOMS: atom_id res chain seq x y z
N MET A 1 10.56 11.50 -5.49
CA MET A 1 10.70 10.26 -4.70
C MET A 1 9.56 9.31 -5.08
N LEU A 2 9.91 8.10 -5.56
CA LEU A 2 8.94 7.10 -6.01
C LEU A 2 8.55 6.16 -4.85
N PRO A 3 7.31 5.67 -4.76
CA PRO A 3 6.96 4.58 -3.85
C PRO A 3 7.76 3.31 -4.16
N ALA A 4 8.25 2.63 -3.11
CA ALA A 4 9.11 1.46 -3.24
C ALA A 4 8.50 0.36 -4.15
N PHE A 5 7.20 0.06 -4.02
CA PHE A 5 6.55 -0.95 -4.85
C PHE A 5 6.50 -0.65 -6.36
N LEU A 6 6.60 0.61 -6.76
CA LEU A 6 6.72 0.99 -8.18
C LEU A 6 8.18 0.90 -8.63
N ALA A 7 9.10 1.39 -7.80
CA ALA A 7 10.52 1.45 -8.14
C ALA A 7 11.20 0.07 -8.14
N ASP A 8 10.82 -0.82 -7.22
CA ASP A 8 11.43 -2.15 -7.05
C ASP A 8 11.18 -3.09 -8.26
N ARG A 9 10.23 -2.75 -9.13
CA ARG A 9 9.91 -3.53 -10.34
C ARG A 9 10.69 -3.08 -11.56
N ASP A 10 11.37 -1.95 -11.49
CA ASP A 10 12.12 -1.39 -12.61
C ASP A 10 13.62 -1.69 -12.43
N PRO A 11 14.22 -2.55 -13.29
CA PRO A 11 15.61 -2.92 -13.17
C PRO A 11 16.58 -1.76 -13.45
N VAL A 12 16.12 -0.65 -14.06
CA VAL A 12 16.98 0.51 -14.31
C VAL A 12 17.05 1.48 -13.13
N LEU A 13 16.24 1.25 -12.08
CA LEU A 13 16.21 2.10 -10.89
C LEU A 13 17.09 1.54 -9.77
N SER A 14 17.77 2.45 -9.05
CA SER A 14 18.54 2.13 -7.86
C SER A 14 18.13 3.05 -6.71
N ARG A 15 18.07 2.51 -5.49
CA ARG A 15 17.76 3.29 -4.28
C ARG A 15 18.97 4.13 -3.90
N VAL A 16 18.73 5.40 -3.62
CA VAL A 16 19.76 6.35 -3.17
C VAL A 16 19.52 6.74 -1.71
N LEU A 17 20.61 6.79 -0.92
CA LEU A 17 20.63 7.21 0.49
C LEU A 17 19.66 6.44 1.42
N PRO A 18 19.58 5.09 1.37
CA PRO A 18 18.58 4.34 2.12
C PRO A 18 18.76 4.42 3.66
N GLN A 19 19.93 4.82 4.15
CA GLN A 19 20.21 4.99 5.58
C GLN A 19 19.81 6.37 6.12
N GLU A 20 19.58 7.35 5.24
CA GLU A 20 19.38 8.75 5.63
C GLU A 20 17.90 9.13 5.65
N ALA A 21 17.05 8.43 4.88
CA ALA A 21 15.63 8.72 4.81
C ALA A 21 14.77 7.46 4.58
N LEU A 22 13.84 7.22 5.51
CA LEU A 22 12.80 6.21 5.38
C LEU A 22 11.42 6.87 5.37
N PHE A 23 10.70 6.73 4.26
CA PHE A 23 9.38 7.33 4.10
C PHE A 23 8.28 6.29 4.25
N THR A 24 7.66 6.27 5.43
CA THR A 24 6.44 5.47 5.61
C THR A 24 5.26 6.14 4.92
N ARG A 25 4.49 5.36 4.16
CA ARG A 25 3.26 5.81 3.50
C ARG A 25 2.06 5.15 4.14
N THR A 26 1.00 5.94 4.33
CA THR A 26 -0.30 5.45 4.78
C THR A 26 -1.26 5.49 3.60
N PHE A 27 -1.83 4.34 3.26
CA PHE A 27 -2.83 4.20 2.22
C PHE A 27 -4.20 4.18 2.87
N TRP A 28 -5.04 5.12 2.48
CA TRP A 28 -6.40 5.25 2.97
C TRP A 28 -7.38 4.74 1.93
N MET A 29 -8.39 4.02 2.38
CA MET A 29 -9.56 3.69 1.59
C MET A 29 -10.75 4.41 2.19
N SER A 30 -11.57 5.06 1.37
CA SER A 30 -12.80 5.72 1.79
C SER A 30 -13.98 5.25 0.96
N MET A 31 -15.17 5.29 1.56
CA MET A 31 -16.44 4.96 0.92
C MET A 31 -17.50 5.92 1.49
N PRO A 32 -18.35 6.53 0.64
CA PRO A 32 -19.50 7.30 1.11
C PRO A 32 -20.40 6.45 2.00
N GLN A 33 -21.01 7.04 3.03
CA GLN A 33 -21.81 6.29 3.99
C GLN A 33 -23.04 5.63 3.33
N GLU A 34 -23.63 6.32 2.36
CA GLU A 34 -24.81 5.89 1.59
C GLU A 34 -24.48 4.66 0.74
N ALA A 35 -23.23 4.58 0.26
CA ALA A 35 -22.72 3.49 -0.56
C ALA A 35 -22.52 2.18 0.21
N LYS A 36 -22.46 2.23 1.55
CA LYS A 36 -22.22 1.06 2.41
C LYS A 36 -23.29 -0.04 2.25
N GLN A 37 -24.52 0.34 1.92
CA GLN A 37 -25.64 -0.59 1.78
C GLN A 37 -25.73 -1.23 0.38
N VAL A 38 -24.95 -0.75 -0.58
CA VAL A 38 -24.99 -1.24 -1.96
C VAL A 38 -24.15 -2.52 -2.06
N ALA A 39 -24.82 -3.66 -2.31
CA ALA A 39 -24.18 -4.99 -2.30
C ALA A 39 -22.92 -5.08 -3.20
N ARG A 40 -22.96 -4.52 -4.42
CA ARG A 40 -21.80 -4.50 -5.32
C ARG A 40 -20.62 -3.70 -4.76
N ILE A 41 -20.89 -2.63 -4.02
CA ILE A 41 -19.84 -1.80 -3.40
C ILE A 41 -19.22 -2.56 -2.24
N GLN A 42 -20.03 -3.22 -1.41
CA GLN A 42 -19.54 -4.05 -0.32
C GLN A 42 -18.65 -5.20 -0.82
N ALA A 43 -19.01 -5.82 -1.96
CA ALA A 43 -18.21 -6.86 -2.59
C ALA A 43 -16.81 -6.35 -2.99
N VAL A 44 -16.75 -5.22 -3.71
CA VAL A 44 -15.47 -4.60 -4.11
C VAL A 44 -14.67 -4.14 -2.88
N TRP A 45 -15.33 -3.56 -1.89
CA TRP A 45 -14.69 -3.12 -0.65
C TRP A 45 -14.03 -4.27 0.11
N ASN A 46 -14.72 -5.42 0.20
CA ASN A 46 -14.17 -6.63 0.81
C ASN A 46 -12.98 -7.18 0.01
N LEU A 47 -13.08 -7.20 -1.32
CA LEU A 47 -11.97 -7.59 -2.19
C LEU A 47 -10.76 -6.69 -1.99
N LEU A 48 -10.94 -5.37 -1.97
CA LEU A 48 -9.84 -4.42 -1.77
C LEU A 48 -9.19 -4.59 -0.39
N LYS A 49 -9.97 -4.86 0.66
CA LYS A 49 -9.44 -5.18 2.00
C LYS A 49 -8.61 -6.46 2.01
N ASP A 50 -9.07 -7.51 1.33
CA ASP A 50 -8.36 -8.78 1.22
C ASP A 50 -7.03 -8.60 0.47
N VAL A 51 -7.06 -7.93 -0.68
CA VAL A 51 -5.86 -7.59 -1.45
C VAL A 51 -4.90 -6.74 -0.60
N ALA A 52 -5.38 -5.72 0.10
CA ALA A 52 -4.54 -4.88 0.95
C ALA A 52 -3.89 -5.64 2.11
N HIS A 53 -4.58 -6.65 2.67
CA HIS A 53 -3.99 -7.53 3.68
C HIS A 53 -2.91 -8.43 3.06
N ARG A 54 -3.22 -9.11 1.95
CA ARG A 54 -2.29 -10.03 1.29
C ARG A 54 -1.05 -9.32 0.75
N GLU A 55 -1.24 -8.16 0.14
CA GLU A 55 -0.17 -7.35 -0.47
C GLU A 55 0.38 -6.29 0.49
N GLY A 56 0.08 -6.36 1.79
CA GLY A 56 0.47 -5.35 2.78
C GLY A 56 1.98 -5.07 2.79
N ARG A 57 2.79 -6.10 2.56
CA ARG A 57 4.26 -6.00 2.46
C ARG A 57 4.71 -5.20 1.24
N LEU A 58 3.96 -5.23 0.14
CA LEU A 58 4.23 -4.42 -1.05
C LEU A 58 4.00 -2.94 -0.73
N LEU A 59 2.91 -2.62 -0.03
CA LEU A 59 2.57 -1.25 0.35
C LEU A 59 3.51 -0.70 1.43
N ARG A 60 4.07 -1.57 2.29
CA ARG A 60 4.95 -1.22 3.42
C ARG A 60 6.11 -2.23 3.54
N PRO A 61 7.13 -2.15 2.67
CA PRO A 61 8.22 -3.14 2.64
C PRO A 61 9.11 -3.11 3.89
N ASP A 62 9.23 -1.97 4.57
CA ASP A 62 10.17 -1.77 5.69
C ASP A 62 9.51 -1.78 7.09
N ALA A 63 8.26 -2.25 7.20
CA ALA A 63 7.52 -2.24 8.46
C ALA A 63 8.02 -3.24 9.52
N GLU A 64 8.89 -4.19 9.16
CA GLU A 64 9.42 -5.25 10.04
C GLU A 64 10.75 -4.87 10.73
N GLY A 65 11.28 -3.66 10.49
CA GLY A 65 12.61 -3.23 10.95
C GLY A 65 12.66 -2.43 12.26
N LYS A 66 11.72 -2.59 13.19
CA LYS A 66 11.84 -2.02 14.54
C LYS A 66 12.16 -3.11 15.56
N ARG A 67 13.45 -3.29 15.84
CA ARG A 67 13.97 -3.78 17.12
C ARG A 67 14.83 -2.68 17.73
#